data_AF-A0A7D6HEQ7-F1
#
_entry.id   AF-A0A7D6HEQ7-F1
#
_cell.length_a   1.000
_cell.length_b   1.000
_cell.length_c   1.000
_cell.angle_alpha   90.00
_cell.angle_beta   90.00
_cell.angle_gamma   90.00
#
_symmetry.space_group_name_H-M   'P 1'
#
loop_
_entity.id
_entity.type
_entity.pdbx_description
1 polymer ?
#
loop_
_entity_poly.entity_id
_entity_poly.type
_entity_poly.pdbx_seq_one_letter_code
_entity_poly.pdbx_strand_id
1 'polypeptide(L)'
;MYFEHMIKELISTEILSGLISGAELSDNKSDMPAWLQALCKPSLPHLDGILKQPLLNGKVTITRDAELGIPGITGKTREDVSYALGFIHAQDRFPQMDLMRRLAAGELAELLGVLALKTDQQNRLWQFRTKARDTLTTLPASEKKIITQYSRGVNAGLASLAARHFEYLALLKTPADWRDEDTLLVLYALSSALQQNQAPRLYARGWFARHIQTEQLAFLMPDTSEWDTPLTGTTPAPPVAPDATPPVWWGQSSDRAPLLPSEHTYVGSNGWVVDSQHSESGHAMLANDMHLELMLPNYWYRAKITYCTDKGENITLAGLTLPGLPATVVGSNGSIAWGLTNAYASTFDFIRTKEPITHWPVHQEMIKVRKLLGGYDTVELNIPVSPWGPVVSTQEGNLAMRWVLQLPQAISLNFLSLNEANNVREAINIAKASGMPAVNMMLADKEGHICWTLAGGLPQRLDPYENYTYPLDENSAWGASHSPLKNTRILLIRLMVFSGQPITDSVSIINTFILAMVAQILGFAPGK
;
A
#
# COMPACT_ATOMS: atom_id res chain seq x y z
N MET A 1 -7.90 7.48 -4.90
CA MET A 1 -9.05 7.94 -5.70
C MET A 1 -10.36 7.24 -5.37
N TYR A 2 -10.49 5.90 -5.33
CA TYR A 2 -11.79 5.28 -5.00
C TYR A 2 -12.31 5.61 -3.59
N PHE A 3 -11.44 5.68 -2.58
CA PHE A 3 -11.83 6.10 -1.23
C PHE A 3 -12.35 7.54 -1.21
N GLU A 4 -11.72 8.43 -1.98
CA GLU A 4 -12.07 9.85 -2.06
C GLU A 4 -13.29 10.10 -2.93
N HIS A 5 -13.41 9.48 -4.12
CA HIS A 5 -14.62 9.59 -4.96
C HIS A 5 -15.83 9.04 -4.22
N MET A 6 -15.66 7.94 -3.47
CA MET A 6 -16.70 7.34 -2.66
C MET A 6 -17.04 8.17 -1.41
N ILE A 7 -16.06 8.78 -0.72
CA ILE A 7 -16.31 9.74 0.36
C ILE A 7 -16.93 11.03 -0.20
N LYS A 8 -16.46 11.54 -1.34
CA LYS A 8 -17.03 12.69 -2.04
C LYS A 8 -18.45 12.41 -2.54
N GLU A 9 -18.75 11.21 -3.03
CA GLU A 9 -20.11 10.77 -3.38
C GLU A 9 -20.98 10.54 -2.14
N LEU A 10 -20.44 9.98 -1.06
CA LEU A 10 -21.13 9.90 0.22
C LEU A 10 -21.49 11.28 0.78
N ILE A 11 -20.57 12.25 0.67
CA ILE A 11 -20.77 13.64 1.08
C ILE A 11 -21.69 14.38 0.10
N SER A 12 -21.62 14.09 -1.21
CA SER A 12 -22.40 14.76 -2.25
C SER A 12 -23.80 14.17 -2.46
N THR A 13 -24.06 12.94 -2.01
CA THR A 13 -25.42 12.39 -1.95
C THR A 13 -26.27 13.25 -1.02
N GLU A 14 -27.49 13.56 -1.46
CA GLU A 14 -28.43 14.51 -0.84
C GLU A 14 -28.71 14.26 0.66
N ILE A 15 -28.34 13.09 1.19
CA ILE A 15 -28.50 12.71 2.59
C ILE A 15 -27.55 13.47 3.53
N LEU A 16 -26.26 13.60 3.18
CA LEU A 16 -25.29 14.39 3.95
C LEU A 16 -25.39 15.87 3.60
N SER A 17 -25.70 16.21 2.34
CA SER A 17 -26.02 17.58 1.95
C SER A 17 -27.25 18.11 2.70
N GLY A 18 -28.28 17.29 2.97
CA GLY A 18 -29.45 17.70 3.75
C GLY A 18 -29.18 17.87 5.25
N LEU A 19 -28.18 17.17 5.80
CA LEU A 19 -27.72 17.32 7.18
C LEU A 19 -26.72 18.48 7.36
N ILE A 20 -25.96 18.82 6.31
CA ILE A 20 -24.89 19.83 6.33
C ILE A 20 -25.35 21.16 5.71
N SER A 21 -26.33 21.20 4.80
CA SER A 21 -26.83 22.45 4.18
C SER A 21 -27.54 23.40 5.14
N GLY A 22 -27.85 22.95 6.37
CA GLY A 22 -28.29 23.81 7.46
C GLY A 22 -27.15 24.39 8.32
N ALA A 23 -25.89 24.03 8.05
CA ALA A 23 -24.71 24.51 8.74
C ALA A 23 -23.74 25.10 7.69
N GLU A 24 -23.75 26.43 7.55
CA GLU A 24 -22.60 27.14 6.99
C GLU A 24 -21.38 26.77 7.85
N LEU A 25 -20.58 25.82 7.38
CA LEU A 25 -19.30 25.50 8.01
C LEU A 25 -18.34 26.65 7.66
N SER A 26 -18.37 27.70 8.48
CA SER A 26 -17.34 28.73 8.47
C SER A 26 -16.00 28.12 8.95
N ASP A 27 -14.89 28.76 8.60
CA ASP A 27 -13.53 28.38 8.99
C ASP A 27 -13.27 28.39 10.52
N ASN A 28 -14.29 28.67 11.33
CA ASN A 28 -14.20 28.69 12.77
C ASN A 28 -14.72 27.36 13.37
N LYS A 29 -13.87 26.68 14.16
CA LYS A 29 -14.20 25.42 14.87
C LYS A 29 -15.43 25.51 15.81
N SER A 30 -16.01 26.70 15.96
CA SER A 30 -17.21 26.99 16.77
C SER A 30 -18.54 26.65 16.10
N ASP A 31 -18.57 26.33 14.81
CA ASP A 31 -19.83 26.36 14.05
C ASP A 31 -20.52 25.00 13.87
N MET A 32 -19.97 23.94 14.46
CA MET A 32 -20.69 22.66 14.49
C MET A 32 -21.88 22.77 15.46
N PRO A 33 -23.13 22.54 15.02
CA PRO A 33 -24.29 22.67 15.89
C PRO A 33 -24.15 21.85 17.18
N ALA A 34 -24.59 22.39 18.32
CA ALA A 34 -24.40 21.75 19.62
C ALA A 34 -24.98 20.32 19.69
N TRP A 35 -26.04 20.03 18.94
CA TRP A 35 -26.62 18.69 18.84
C TRP A 35 -25.69 17.70 18.12
N LEU A 36 -24.97 18.14 17.09
CA LEU A 36 -24.01 17.31 16.36
C LEU A 36 -22.74 17.10 17.19
N GLN A 37 -22.30 18.12 17.93
CA GLN A 37 -21.25 17.96 18.94
C GLN A 37 -21.64 16.94 20.02
N ALA A 38 -22.86 17.03 20.55
CA ALA A 38 -23.36 16.09 21.56
C ALA A 38 -23.48 14.66 21.01
N LEU A 39 -23.82 14.50 19.72
CA LEU A 39 -23.89 13.19 19.05
C LEU A 39 -22.50 12.56 18.84
N CYS A 40 -21.50 13.35 18.44
CA CYS A 40 -20.17 12.86 18.10
C CYS A 40 -19.21 12.76 19.30
N LYS A 41 -19.36 13.61 20.33
CA LYS A 41 -18.43 13.64 21.47
C LYS A 41 -18.26 12.27 22.17
N PRO A 42 -19.31 11.43 22.34
CA PRO A 42 -19.14 10.10 22.91
C PRO A 42 -18.35 9.11 22.04
N SER A 43 -18.14 9.41 20.75
CA SER A 43 -17.29 8.62 19.87
C SER A 43 -15.80 8.93 20.00
N LEU A 44 -15.43 9.93 20.81
CA LEU A 44 -14.04 10.25 21.10
C LEU A 44 -13.46 9.28 22.12
N PRO A 45 -12.16 8.94 22.00
CA PRO A 45 -11.51 8.06 22.96
C PRO A 45 -11.37 8.71 24.34
N HIS A 46 -11.55 7.89 25.38
CA HIS A 46 -11.11 8.25 26.73
C HIS A 46 -9.59 8.12 26.80
N LEU A 47 -8.89 9.25 26.92
CA LEU A 47 -7.43 9.30 26.85
C LEU A 47 -6.74 9.00 28.19
N ASP A 48 -7.43 9.27 29.30
CA ASP A 48 -6.91 9.11 30.65
C ASP A 48 -7.64 8.00 31.41
N GLY A 49 -6.89 7.31 32.29
CA GLY A 49 -7.44 6.34 33.22
C GLY A 49 -6.71 5.01 33.21
N ILE A 50 -7.28 4.05 33.93
CA ILE A 50 -6.76 2.68 34.04
C ILE A 50 -7.85 1.73 33.58
N LEU A 51 -7.58 1.00 32.51
CA LEU A 51 -8.46 -0.06 32.01
C LEU A 51 -7.87 -1.42 32.39
N LYS A 52 -8.72 -2.32 32.91
CA LYS A 52 -8.35 -3.72 33.16
C LYS A 52 -8.66 -4.53 31.90
N GLN A 53 -7.61 -5.05 31.26
CA GLN A 53 -7.75 -5.91 30.09
C GLN A 53 -7.22 -7.31 30.42
N PRO A 54 -8.08 -8.36 30.41
CA PRO A 54 -7.69 -9.71 30.84
C PRO A 54 -6.74 -10.41 29.87
N LEU A 55 -6.54 -9.85 28.67
CA LEU A 55 -5.74 -10.46 27.59
C LEU A 55 -4.29 -9.94 27.53
N LEU A 56 -3.92 -9.01 28.42
CA LEU A 56 -2.55 -8.51 28.57
C LEU A 56 -1.76 -9.42 29.53
N ASN A 57 -0.49 -9.67 29.22
CA ASN A 57 0.43 -10.44 30.08
C ASN A 57 1.11 -9.56 31.14
N GLY A 58 0.92 -8.24 31.06
CA GLY A 58 1.51 -7.27 31.98
C GLY A 58 0.88 -5.89 31.86
N LYS A 59 1.41 -4.94 32.63
CA LYS A 59 1.00 -3.53 32.55
C LYS A 59 1.47 -2.96 31.21
N VAL A 60 0.54 -2.36 30.46
CA VAL A 60 0.85 -1.49 29.33
C VAL A 60 0.52 -0.05 29.70
N THR A 61 1.41 0.88 29.36
CA THR A 61 1.20 2.31 29.53
C THR A 61 1.14 2.95 28.16
N ILE A 62 0.08 3.72 27.91
CA ILE A 62 -0.08 4.53 26.70
C ILE A 62 0.01 5.98 27.13
N THR A 63 0.95 6.72 26.56
CA THR A 63 1.06 8.17 26.70
C THR A 63 0.77 8.82 25.36
N ARG A 64 0.40 10.09 25.35
CA ARG A 64 0.35 10.93 24.15
C ARG A 64 1.11 12.22 24.45
N ASP A 65 1.91 12.69 23.51
CA ASP A 65 2.57 13.99 23.70
C ASP A 65 1.54 15.13 23.70
N ALA A 66 1.91 16.26 24.32
CA ALA A 66 1.00 17.38 24.55
C ALA A 66 0.74 18.23 23.30
N GLU A 67 1.62 18.17 22.30
CA GLU A 67 1.61 19.09 21.15
C GLU A 67 0.89 18.48 19.93
N LEU A 68 1.24 17.24 19.60
CA LEU A 68 0.79 16.54 18.39
C LEU A 68 -0.06 15.31 18.70
N GLY A 69 -0.14 14.90 19.98
CA GLY A 69 -0.88 13.73 20.42
C GLY A 69 -0.25 12.41 20.01
N ILE A 70 1.06 12.39 19.68
CA ILE A 70 1.73 11.17 19.21
C ILE A 70 1.78 10.14 20.35
N PRO A 71 1.28 8.92 20.15
CA PRO A 71 1.25 7.91 21.19
C PRO A 71 2.62 7.27 21.43
N GLY A 72 2.95 7.13 22.71
CA GLY A 72 3.98 6.23 23.23
C GLY A 72 3.32 5.02 23.88
N ILE A 73 3.70 3.80 23.47
CA ILE A 73 3.24 2.55 24.04
C ILE A 73 4.40 1.86 24.72
N THR A 74 4.30 1.59 26.02
CA THR A 74 5.30 0.82 26.77
C THR A 74 4.65 -0.41 27.39
N GLY A 75 5.12 -1.60 27.02
CA GLY A 75 4.59 -2.88 27.52
C GLY A 75 5.71 -3.88 27.84
N LYS A 76 5.33 -5.03 28.42
CA LYS A 76 6.30 -6.06 28.81
C LYS A 76 6.77 -6.89 27.63
N THR A 77 5.87 -7.28 26.74
CA THR A 77 6.17 -8.17 25.61
C THR A 77 5.70 -7.57 24.29
N ARG A 78 6.18 -8.17 23.19
CA ARG A 78 5.76 -7.81 21.83
C ARG A 78 4.24 -7.94 21.63
N GLU A 79 3.61 -8.92 22.24
CA GLU A 79 2.17 -9.15 22.18
C GLU A 79 1.38 -8.08 22.92
N ASP A 80 1.83 -7.70 24.11
CA ASP A 80 1.17 -6.68 24.93
C ASP A 80 1.14 -5.33 24.19
N VAL A 81 2.25 -4.96 23.55
CA VAL A 81 2.30 -3.73 22.74
C VAL A 81 1.55 -3.86 21.41
N SER A 82 1.41 -5.06 20.85
CA SER A 82 0.56 -5.30 19.66
C SER A 82 -0.91 -5.09 19.99
N TYR A 83 -1.36 -5.63 21.13
CA TYR A 83 -2.70 -5.41 21.63
C TYR A 83 -2.97 -3.91 21.84
N ALA A 84 -2.07 -3.21 22.53
CA ALA A 84 -2.25 -1.78 22.78
C ALA A 84 -2.22 -0.93 21.49
N LEU A 85 -1.38 -1.30 20.51
CA LEU A 85 -1.37 -0.63 19.21
C LEU A 85 -2.71 -0.83 18.48
N GLY A 86 -3.25 -2.05 18.47
CA GLY A 86 -4.58 -2.33 17.91
C GLY A 86 -5.67 -1.54 18.62
N PHE A 87 -5.60 -1.46 19.95
CA PHE A 87 -6.54 -0.71 20.78
C PHE A 87 -6.60 0.77 20.39
N ILE A 88 -5.45 1.45 20.28
CA ILE A 88 -5.42 2.87 19.90
C ILE A 88 -5.73 3.08 18.42
N HIS A 89 -5.31 2.18 17.53
CA HIS A 89 -5.68 2.24 16.12
C HIS A 89 -7.20 2.17 15.95
N ALA A 90 -7.90 1.33 16.70
CA ALA A 90 -9.36 1.25 16.63
C ALA A 90 -10.04 2.49 17.21
N GLN A 91 -9.57 2.96 18.37
CA GLN A 91 -10.08 4.20 18.96
C GLN A 91 -9.99 5.38 17.98
N ASP A 92 -8.83 5.53 17.33
CA ASP A 92 -8.53 6.73 16.55
C ASP A 92 -8.91 6.60 15.07
N ARG A 93 -8.89 5.38 14.49
CA ARG A 93 -8.88 5.13 13.03
C ARG A 93 -9.73 3.94 12.56
N PHE A 94 -10.64 3.39 13.38
CA PHE A 94 -11.41 2.19 12.97
C PHE A 94 -12.16 2.33 11.62
N PRO A 95 -12.85 3.45 11.30
CA PRO A 95 -13.51 3.60 10.00
C PRO A 95 -12.54 3.48 8.82
N GLN A 96 -11.35 4.07 8.93
CA GLN A 96 -10.27 3.93 7.93
C GLN A 96 -9.85 2.47 7.78
N MET A 97 -9.66 1.76 8.90
CA MET A 97 -9.28 0.35 8.92
C MET A 97 -10.34 -0.55 8.28
N ASP A 98 -11.62 -0.34 8.61
CA ASP A 98 -12.75 -1.11 8.07
C ASP A 98 -12.87 -0.94 6.56
N LEU A 99 -12.76 0.30 6.08
CA LEU A 99 -12.79 0.60 4.65
C LEU A 99 -11.61 -0.04 3.91
N MET A 100 -10.40 -0.04 4.47
CA MET A 100 -9.23 -0.71 3.85
C MET A 100 -9.43 -2.22 3.75
N ARG A 101 -9.86 -2.91 4.83
CA ARG A 101 -10.11 -4.36 4.75
C ARG A 101 -11.23 -4.71 3.78
N ARG A 102 -12.29 -3.88 3.69
CA ARG A 102 -13.43 -4.06 2.79
C ARG A 102 -13.06 -3.80 1.35
N LEU A 103 -12.22 -2.79 1.09
CA LEU A 103 -11.69 -2.51 -0.25
C LEU A 103 -10.99 -3.76 -0.79
N ALA A 104 -10.00 -4.29 -0.07
CA ALA A 104 -9.28 -5.49 -0.51
C ALA A 104 -10.21 -6.71 -0.64
N ALA A 105 -11.15 -6.89 0.28
CA ALA A 105 -12.07 -8.03 0.24
C ALA A 105 -13.18 -7.92 -0.82
N GLY A 106 -13.40 -6.72 -1.39
CA GLY A 106 -14.59 -6.43 -2.19
C GLY A 106 -15.88 -6.57 -1.37
N GLU A 107 -15.98 -5.79 -0.30
CA GLU A 107 -17.12 -5.75 0.63
C GLU A 107 -17.56 -4.32 0.98
N LEU A 108 -17.22 -3.34 0.14
CA LEU A 108 -17.63 -1.95 0.32
C LEU A 108 -19.11 -1.75 0.00
N ALA A 109 -19.68 -2.49 -0.96
CA ALA A 109 -21.09 -2.41 -1.34
C ALA A 109 -22.02 -2.87 -0.20
N GLU A 110 -21.53 -3.70 0.73
CA GLU A 110 -22.27 -4.05 1.94
C GLU A 110 -22.46 -2.84 2.88
N LEU A 111 -21.52 -1.90 2.84
CA LEU A 111 -21.57 -0.67 3.64
C LEU A 111 -22.25 0.47 2.87
N LEU A 112 -21.94 0.60 1.57
CA LEU A 112 -22.20 1.81 0.77
C LEU A 112 -23.17 1.59 -0.39
N GLY A 113 -23.63 0.36 -0.59
CA GLY A 113 -24.62 0.03 -1.62
C GLY A 113 -24.03 0.05 -3.03
N VAL A 114 -24.89 0.38 -4.00
CA VAL A 114 -24.59 0.25 -5.44
C VAL A 114 -23.38 1.07 -5.89
N LEU A 115 -23.08 2.19 -5.23
CA LEU A 115 -21.93 3.06 -5.55
C LEU A 115 -20.59 2.32 -5.49
N ALA A 116 -20.49 1.33 -4.59
CA ALA A 116 -19.27 0.55 -4.42
C ALA A 116 -19.27 -0.81 -5.13
N LEU A 117 -20.38 -1.18 -5.81
CA LEU A 117 -20.52 -2.51 -6.41
C LEU A 117 -19.45 -2.77 -7.49
N LYS A 118 -19.16 -1.79 -8.35
CA LYS A 118 -18.15 -1.95 -9.40
C LYS A 118 -16.76 -2.20 -8.81
N THR A 119 -16.40 -1.47 -7.77
CA THR A 119 -15.13 -1.64 -7.04
C THR A 119 -15.06 -3.02 -6.38
N ASP A 120 -16.15 -3.45 -5.74
CA ASP A 120 -16.22 -4.79 -5.15
C ASP A 120 -16.07 -5.89 -6.20
N GLN A 121 -16.73 -5.76 -7.36
CA GLN A 121 -16.59 -6.72 -8.45
C GLN A 121 -15.13 -6.82 -8.94
N GLN A 122 -14.45 -5.67 -9.11
CA GLN A 122 -13.05 -5.64 -9.52
C GLN A 122 -12.12 -6.30 -8.48
N ASN A 123 -12.35 -6.07 -7.19
CA ASN A 123 -11.51 -6.64 -6.14
C ASN A 123 -11.83 -8.11 -5.85
N ARG A 124 -13.08 -8.54 -6.04
CA ARG A 124 -13.51 -9.95 -5.90
C ARG A 124 -12.86 -10.87 -6.92
N LEU A 125 -12.43 -10.36 -8.08
CA LEU A 125 -11.60 -11.10 -9.04
C LEU A 125 -10.37 -11.74 -8.37
N TRP A 126 -9.78 -11.05 -7.40
CA TRP A 126 -8.54 -11.48 -6.75
C TRP A 126 -8.75 -12.40 -5.55
N GLN A 127 -9.97 -12.46 -5.01
CA GLN A 127 -10.35 -13.29 -3.87
C GLN A 127 -9.46 -13.09 -2.62
N PHE A 128 -9.04 -11.84 -2.34
CA PHE A 128 -8.10 -11.56 -1.25
C PHE A 128 -8.60 -11.99 0.13
N ARG A 129 -9.93 -12.02 0.37
CA ARG A 129 -10.52 -12.54 1.61
C ARG A 129 -10.16 -14.01 1.84
N THR A 130 -10.33 -14.84 0.82
CA THR A 130 -9.97 -16.27 0.86
C THR A 130 -8.46 -16.42 1.02
N LYS A 131 -7.67 -15.68 0.23
CA LYS A 131 -6.20 -15.72 0.32
C LYS A 131 -5.68 -15.30 1.70
N ALA A 132 -6.27 -14.29 2.33
CA ALA A 132 -5.91 -13.86 3.68
C ALA A 132 -6.16 -14.97 4.71
N ARG A 133 -7.29 -15.67 4.62
CA ARG A 133 -7.58 -16.83 5.48
C ARG A 133 -6.59 -17.96 5.26
N ASP A 134 -6.32 -18.31 4.01
CA ASP A 134 -5.35 -19.37 3.67
C ASP A 134 -3.94 -19.01 4.17
N THR A 135 -3.55 -17.75 4.00
CA THR A 135 -2.27 -17.23 4.50
C THR A 135 -2.19 -17.38 6.01
N LEU A 136 -3.23 -16.99 6.77
CA LEU A 136 -3.26 -17.20 8.22
C LEU A 136 -3.08 -18.67 8.62
N THR A 137 -3.54 -19.64 7.82
CA THR A 137 -3.33 -21.06 8.15
C THR A 137 -1.87 -21.48 8.03
N THR A 138 -1.10 -20.82 7.16
CA THR A 138 0.29 -21.18 6.85
C THR A 138 1.34 -20.30 7.54
N LEU A 139 0.96 -19.16 8.13
CA LEU A 139 1.90 -18.29 8.86
C LEU A 139 2.58 -19.03 10.04
N PRO A 140 3.82 -18.63 10.42
CA PRO A 140 4.44 -19.07 11.66
C PRO A 140 3.58 -18.76 12.90
N ALA A 141 3.65 -19.61 13.92
CA ALA A 141 2.87 -19.46 15.15
C ALA A 141 3.13 -18.13 15.87
N SER A 142 4.38 -17.63 15.83
CA SER A 142 4.76 -16.33 16.37
C SER A 142 4.03 -15.18 15.68
N GLU A 143 3.96 -15.19 14.34
CA GLU A 143 3.23 -14.17 13.57
C GLU A 143 1.73 -14.22 13.84
N LYS A 144 1.12 -15.42 13.86
CA LYS A 144 -0.30 -15.56 14.20
C LYS A 144 -0.61 -15.00 15.58
N LYS A 145 0.24 -15.26 16.58
CA LYS A 145 0.07 -14.76 17.95
C LYS A 145 0.06 -13.23 18.00
N ILE A 146 0.95 -12.57 17.25
CA ILE A 146 0.99 -11.12 17.12
C ILE A 146 -0.30 -10.59 16.48
N ILE A 147 -0.76 -11.20 15.38
CA ILE A 147 -2.02 -10.81 14.70
C ILE A 147 -3.20 -10.96 15.65
N THR A 148 -3.36 -12.11 16.30
CA THR A 148 -4.48 -12.37 17.21
C THR A 148 -4.50 -11.37 18.35
N GLN A 149 -3.35 -11.03 18.93
CA GLN A 149 -3.30 -10.06 20.02
C GLN A 149 -3.60 -8.65 19.54
N TYR A 150 -3.14 -8.27 18.34
CA TYR A 150 -3.54 -7.02 17.71
C TYR A 150 -5.04 -6.94 17.45
N SER A 151 -5.66 -7.96 16.84
CA SER A 151 -7.11 -8.01 16.57
C SER A 151 -7.95 -7.89 17.85
N ARG A 152 -7.54 -8.59 18.91
CA ARG A 152 -8.16 -8.47 20.24
C ARG A 152 -8.07 -7.05 20.78
N GLY A 153 -6.91 -6.42 20.59
CA GLY A 153 -6.70 -5.00 20.88
C GLY A 153 -7.67 -4.10 20.12
N VAL A 154 -7.77 -4.29 18.80
CA VAL A 154 -8.71 -3.54 17.93
C VAL A 154 -10.14 -3.64 18.43
N ASN A 155 -10.62 -4.85 18.71
CA ASN A 155 -11.99 -5.07 19.18
C ASN A 155 -12.22 -4.46 20.57
N ALA A 156 -11.25 -4.56 21.47
CA ALA A 156 -11.33 -3.94 22.79
C ALA A 156 -11.30 -2.40 22.70
N GLY A 157 -10.52 -1.84 21.78
CA GLY A 157 -10.45 -0.40 21.52
C GLY A 157 -11.79 0.12 20.99
N LEU A 158 -12.35 -0.57 20.00
CA LEU A 158 -13.67 -0.25 19.45
C LEU A 158 -14.77 -0.33 20.51
N ALA A 159 -14.75 -1.37 21.35
CA ALA A 159 -15.73 -1.55 22.44
C ALA A 159 -15.56 -0.56 23.60
N SER A 160 -14.40 0.11 23.70
CA SER A 160 -14.13 1.09 24.78
C SER A 160 -14.77 2.46 24.54
N LEU A 161 -15.27 2.72 23.34
CA LEU A 161 -15.91 3.99 23.00
C LEU A 161 -17.34 4.03 23.53
N ALA A 162 -17.77 5.18 24.05
CA ALA A 162 -19.13 5.35 24.58
C ALA A 162 -20.18 5.41 23.47
N ALA A 163 -19.78 5.77 22.25
CA ALA A 163 -20.56 5.60 21.04
C ALA A 163 -19.65 5.16 19.88
N ARG A 164 -20.27 4.65 18.81
CA ARG A 164 -19.57 4.31 17.56
C ARG A 164 -19.01 5.57 16.91
N HIS A 165 -17.96 5.43 16.12
CA HIS A 165 -17.45 6.52 15.27
C HIS A 165 -18.56 7.15 14.43
N PHE A 166 -18.46 8.45 14.21
CA PHE A 166 -19.48 9.26 13.53
C PHE A 166 -19.88 8.67 12.17
N GLU A 167 -18.95 8.12 11.41
CA GLU A 167 -19.18 7.50 10.10
C GLU A 167 -20.23 6.38 10.21
N TYR A 168 -20.19 5.58 11.27
CA TYR A 168 -21.19 4.53 11.50
C TYR A 168 -22.52 5.07 12.01
N LEU A 169 -22.53 6.19 12.72
CA LEU A 169 -23.76 6.89 13.09
C LEU A 169 -24.44 7.44 11.83
N ALA A 170 -23.69 8.10 10.95
CA ALA A 170 -24.18 8.64 9.68
C ALA A 170 -24.69 7.55 8.74
N LEU A 171 -24.00 6.40 8.69
CA LEU A 171 -24.41 5.25 7.89
C LEU A 171 -25.55 4.43 8.52
N LEU A 172 -25.92 4.72 9.77
CA LEU A 172 -26.86 3.92 10.58
C LEU A 172 -26.45 2.44 10.63
N LYS A 173 -25.16 2.20 10.86
CA LYS A 173 -24.55 0.86 10.88
C LYS A 173 -23.84 0.57 12.20
N THR A 174 -23.71 -0.71 12.48
CA THR A 174 -22.83 -1.21 13.53
C THR A 174 -21.54 -1.68 12.84
N PRO A 175 -20.35 -1.26 13.29
CA PRO A 175 -19.11 -1.83 12.80
C PRO A 175 -19.07 -3.34 13.09
N ALA A 176 -18.59 -4.12 12.12
CA ALA A 176 -18.32 -5.54 12.36
C ALA A 176 -16.98 -5.70 13.08
N ASP A 177 -16.88 -6.68 13.98
CA ASP A 177 -15.63 -6.98 14.69
C ASP A 177 -14.46 -7.22 13.73
N TRP A 178 -13.26 -6.85 14.18
CA TRP A 178 -12.00 -7.16 13.52
C TRP A 178 -11.63 -8.63 13.69
N ARG A 179 -11.39 -9.30 12.57
CA ARG A 179 -10.89 -10.68 12.51
C ARG A 179 -9.41 -10.68 12.18
N ASP A 180 -8.74 -11.76 12.50
CA ASP A 180 -7.30 -11.89 12.24
C ASP A 180 -6.96 -11.71 10.75
N GLU A 181 -7.83 -12.17 9.84
CA GLU A 181 -7.55 -12.03 8.40
C GLU A 181 -7.66 -10.59 7.91
N ASP A 182 -8.36 -9.72 8.65
CA ASP A 182 -8.53 -8.32 8.29
C ASP A 182 -7.21 -7.55 8.36
N THR A 183 -6.32 -7.96 9.26
CA THR A 183 -4.94 -7.46 9.34
C THR A 183 -4.21 -7.70 8.02
N LEU A 184 -4.30 -8.92 7.46
CA LEU A 184 -3.67 -9.23 6.18
C LEU A 184 -4.35 -8.51 5.01
N LEU A 185 -5.66 -8.28 5.09
CA LEU A 185 -6.39 -7.52 4.07
C LEU A 185 -5.99 -6.05 3.99
N VAL A 186 -5.62 -5.44 5.11
CA VAL A 186 -5.05 -4.09 5.09
C VAL A 186 -3.72 -4.08 4.33
N LEU A 187 -2.88 -5.12 4.50
CA LEU A 187 -1.65 -5.26 3.72
C LEU A 187 -1.92 -5.56 2.23
N TYR A 188 -2.94 -6.36 1.91
CA TYR A 188 -3.40 -6.51 0.52
C TYR A 188 -3.92 -5.18 -0.06
N ALA A 189 -4.66 -4.38 0.70
CA ALA A 189 -5.19 -3.10 0.26
C ALA A 189 -4.06 -2.12 -0.07
N LEU A 190 -3.06 -2.01 0.80
CA LEU A 190 -1.86 -1.22 0.54
C LEU A 190 -1.10 -1.75 -0.68
N SER A 191 -0.90 -3.06 -0.77
CA SER A 191 -0.16 -3.67 -1.88
C SER A 191 -0.85 -3.46 -3.22
N SER A 192 -2.17 -3.61 -3.24
CA SER A 192 -3.01 -3.34 -4.41
C SER A 192 -2.91 -1.87 -4.79
N ALA A 193 -3.03 -0.94 -3.84
CA ALA A 193 -2.93 0.50 -4.11
C ALA A 193 -1.58 0.89 -4.75
N LEU A 194 -0.47 0.24 -4.36
CA LEU A 194 0.85 0.48 -4.93
C LEU A 194 1.06 -0.13 -6.33
N GLN A 195 0.22 -1.09 -6.74
CA GLN A 195 0.40 -1.91 -7.95
C GLN A 195 -0.80 -1.89 -8.92
N GLN A 196 -1.93 -1.26 -8.56
CA GLN A 196 -3.21 -1.34 -9.27
C GLN A 196 -3.15 -0.88 -10.74
N ASN A 197 -2.21 -0.01 -11.08
CA ASN A 197 -2.07 0.53 -12.43
C ASN A 197 -1.35 -0.41 -13.41
N GLN A 198 -0.89 -1.60 -12.98
CA GLN A 198 -0.14 -2.49 -13.87
C GLN A 198 -1.01 -3.14 -14.94
N ALA A 199 -2.19 -3.66 -14.59
CA ALA A 199 -3.09 -4.30 -15.56
C ALA A 199 -3.55 -3.33 -16.68
N PRO A 200 -4.16 -2.15 -16.38
CA PRO A 200 -4.53 -1.20 -17.44
C PRO A 200 -3.31 -0.71 -18.24
N ARG A 201 -2.17 -0.43 -17.58
CA ARG A 201 -0.95 0.02 -18.26
C ARG A 201 -0.41 -1.04 -19.22
N LEU A 202 -0.31 -2.30 -18.79
CA LEU A 202 0.19 -3.39 -19.63
C LEU A 202 -0.74 -3.68 -20.80
N TYR A 203 -2.06 -3.72 -20.54
CA TYR A 203 -3.06 -3.87 -21.59
C TYR A 203 -2.94 -2.76 -22.64
N ALA A 204 -2.93 -1.49 -22.21
CA ALA A 204 -2.80 -0.35 -23.10
C ALA A 204 -1.49 -0.41 -23.91
N ARG A 205 -0.33 -0.56 -23.23
CA ARG A 205 0.99 -0.63 -23.88
C ARG A 205 1.07 -1.74 -24.93
N GLY A 206 0.56 -2.93 -24.61
CA GLY A 206 0.61 -4.05 -25.54
C GLY A 206 -0.49 -4.05 -26.61
N TRP A 207 -1.58 -3.30 -26.40
CA TRP A 207 -2.49 -2.92 -27.48
C TRP A 207 -1.80 -1.93 -28.43
N PHE A 208 -1.21 -0.85 -27.90
CA PHE A 208 -0.43 0.13 -28.67
C PHE A 208 0.63 -0.55 -29.53
N ALA A 209 1.49 -1.37 -28.93
CA ALA A 209 2.59 -2.06 -29.62
C ALA A 209 2.14 -2.94 -30.81
N ARG A 210 0.87 -3.36 -30.85
CA ARG A 210 0.31 -4.17 -31.95
C ARG A 210 -0.55 -3.39 -32.94
N HIS A 211 -0.86 -2.12 -32.65
CA HIS A 211 -1.77 -1.27 -33.44
C HIS A 211 -1.12 0.02 -33.97
N ILE A 212 0.19 0.20 -33.76
CA ILE A 212 0.99 1.30 -34.31
C ILE A 212 2.26 0.78 -34.99
N GLN A 213 2.90 1.63 -35.79
CA GLN A 213 4.17 1.30 -36.44
C GLN A 213 5.33 1.32 -35.44
N THR A 214 6.40 0.56 -35.71
CA THR A 214 7.58 0.45 -34.83
C THR A 214 8.18 1.82 -34.50
N GLU A 215 8.24 2.72 -35.48
CA GLU A 215 8.79 4.07 -35.33
C GLU A 215 7.90 4.93 -34.42
N GLN A 216 6.58 4.77 -34.50
CA GLN A 216 5.61 5.44 -33.62
C GLN A 216 5.70 4.92 -32.19
N LEU A 217 5.88 3.60 -32.03
CA LEU A 217 6.08 2.97 -30.72
C LEU A 217 7.36 3.46 -30.06
N ALA A 218 8.47 3.49 -30.81
CA ALA A 218 9.75 3.99 -30.32
C ALA A 218 9.67 5.46 -29.86
N PHE A 219 8.85 6.28 -30.53
CA PHE A 219 8.62 7.67 -30.16
C PHE A 219 7.67 7.84 -28.96
N LEU A 220 6.53 7.15 -28.93
CA LEU A 220 5.52 7.30 -27.88
C LEU A 220 5.89 6.57 -26.58
N MET A 221 6.71 5.53 -26.67
CA MET A 221 7.09 4.69 -25.55
C MET A 221 8.59 4.36 -25.59
N PRO A 222 9.47 5.39 -25.51
CA PRO A 222 10.90 5.16 -25.53
C PRO A 222 11.34 4.40 -24.27
N ASP A 223 12.35 3.53 -24.41
CA ASP A 223 12.90 2.77 -23.29
C ASP A 223 13.69 3.63 -22.32
N THR A 224 14.18 4.77 -22.80
CA THR A 224 14.93 5.75 -22.03
C THR A 224 14.60 7.16 -22.52
N SER A 225 14.75 8.18 -21.69
CA SER A 225 14.49 9.58 -22.03
C SER A 225 15.62 10.49 -21.55
N GLU A 226 15.62 11.74 -22.02
CA GLU A 226 16.57 12.78 -21.55
C GLU A 226 16.50 13.05 -20.03
N TRP A 227 15.43 12.60 -19.40
CA TRP A 227 15.18 12.70 -17.97
C TRP A 227 15.78 11.56 -17.15
N ASP A 228 16.32 10.53 -17.81
CA ASP A 228 16.99 9.45 -17.11
C ASP A 228 18.40 9.88 -16.69
N THR A 229 18.75 9.60 -15.44
CA THR A 229 20.11 9.76 -14.91
C THR A 229 20.76 8.38 -14.79
N PRO A 230 21.32 7.82 -15.88
CA PRO A 230 21.86 6.47 -15.84
C PRO A 230 23.04 6.41 -14.86
N LEU A 231 23.12 5.34 -14.07
CA LEU A 231 24.24 5.09 -13.14
C LEU A 231 25.61 5.07 -13.86
N THR A 232 25.61 4.78 -15.16
CA THR A 232 26.78 4.80 -16.05
C THR A 232 26.36 5.20 -17.46
N GLY A 233 27.15 6.01 -18.16
CA GLY A 233 26.92 6.37 -19.56
C GLY A 233 26.49 7.83 -19.75
N THR A 234 26.09 8.17 -20.97
CA THR A 234 25.57 9.50 -21.32
C THR A 234 24.05 9.53 -21.21
N THR A 235 23.49 10.68 -20.84
CA THR A 235 22.04 10.91 -20.88
C THR A 235 21.48 10.62 -22.29
N PRO A 236 20.39 9.84 -22.41
CA PRO A 236 19.77 9.55 -23.69
C PRO A 236 19.31 10.82 -24.41
N ALA A 237 19.39 10.83 -25.75
CA ALA A 237 18.78 11.90 -26.53
C ALA A 237 17.24 11.75 -26.52
N PRO A 238 16.49 12.87 -26.66
CA PRO A 238 15.04 12.80 -26.84
C PRO A 238 14.65 11.95 -28.05
N PRO A 239 13.53 11.21 -27.99
CA PRO A 239 13.05 10.48 -29.16
C PRO A 239 12.66 11.45 -30.27
N VAL A 240 13.07 11.15 -31.51
CA VAL A 240 12.75 11.97 -32.68
C VAL A 240 11.36 11.59 -33.18
N ALA A 241 10.50 12.59 -33.42
CA ALA A 241 9.18 12.37 -34.00
C ALA A 241 9.31 11.71 -35.37
N PRO A 242 8.64 10.57 -35.62
CA PRO A 242 8.75 9.87 -36.88
C PRO A 242 7.95 10.59 -37.97
N ASP A 243 8.41 10.51 -39.21
CA ASP A 243 7.63 10.91 -40.40
C ASP A 243 6.59 9.83 -40.75
N ALA A 244 5.75 9.49 -39.77
CA ALA A 244 4.76 8.43 -39.84
C ALA A 244 3.36 9.04 -39.81
N THR A 245 2.46 8.55 -40.66
CA THR A 245 1.05 8.98 -40.64
C THR A 245 0.39 8.50 -39.35
N PRO A 246 -0.35 9.36 -38.62
CA PRO A 246 -1.08 8.94 -37.42
C PRO A 246 -1.97 7.71 -37.69
N PRO A 247 -2.10 6.78 -36.74
CA PRO A 247 -2.99 5.63 -36.91
C PRO A 247 -4.43 6.07 -37.20
N VAL A 248 -5.17 5.31 -38.01
CA VAL A 248 -6.54 5.65 -38.45
C VAL A 248 -7.51 5.87 -37.29
N TRP A 249 -7.28 5.20 -36.16
CA TRP A 249 -8.08 5.32 -34.94
C TRP A 249 -7.72 6.55 -34.08
N TRP A 250 -6.59 7.21 -34.34
CA TRP A 250 -6.11 8.35 -33.54
C TRP A 250 -7.03 9.55 -33.71
N GLY A 251 -7.52 10.11 -32.60
CA GLY A 251 -8.46 11.24 -32.59
C GLY A 251 -9.90 10.90 -32.96
N GLN A 252 -10.24 9.60 -33.14
CA GLN A 252 -11.63 9.18 -33.30
C GLN A 252 -12.31 9.00 -31.94
N SER A 253 -13.54 9.49 -31.79
CA SER A 253 -14.36 9.22 -30.62
C SER A 253 -14.77 7.75 -30.62
N SER A 254 -14.29 6.96 -29.65
CA SER A 254 -14.79 5.60 -29.48
C SER A 254 -15.97 5.60 -28.51
N ASP A 255 -17.10 5.05 -28.92
CA ASP A 255 -18.24 4.71 -28.02
C ASP A 255 -17.89 3.61 -26.99
N ARG A 256 -16.68 3.04 -27.09
CA ARG A 256 -16.20 1.99 -26.20
C ARG A 256 -15.59 2.61 -24.95
N ALA A 257 -16.29 2.50 -23.84
CA ALA A 257 -15.71 2.74 -22.52
C ALA A 257 -14.41 1.91 -22.38
N PRO A 258 -13.32 2.46 -21.82
CA PRO A 258 -12.17 1.64 -21.49
C PRO A 258 -12.60 0.51 -20.54
N LEU A 259 -12.29 -0.74 -20.91
CA LEU A 259 -12.63 -1.93 -20.11
C LEU A 259 -11.92 -1.94 -18.75
N LEU A 260 -10.83 -1.18 -18.62
CA LEU A 260 -10.06 -1.03 -17.39
C LEU A 260 -9.95 0.46 -17.05
N PRO A 261 -10.29 0.88 -15.82
CA PRO A 261 -10.16 2.28 -15.42
C PRO A 261 -8.70 2.73 -15.54
N SER A 262 -8.47 3.89 -16.16
CA SER A 262 -7.20 4.60 -16.09
C SER A 262 -7.46 6.00 -15.55
N GLU A 263 -7.13 6.24 -14.28
CA GLU A 263 -7.04 7.61 -13.75
C GLU A 263 -5.62 7.88 -13.24
N HIS A 264 -5.15 9.09 -13.55
CA HIS A 264 -3.78 9.54 -13.38
C HIS A 264 -3.53 10.12 -11.99
N THR A 265 -2.42 9.69 -11.37
CA THR A 265 -1.31 10.56 -10.95
C THR A 265 -0.15 9.63 -10.59
N TYR A 266 1.01 9.84 -11.18
CA TYR A 266 2.23 9.16 -10.78
C TYR A 266 2.72 9.75 -9.46
N VAL A 267 2.81 8.94 -8.41
CA VAL A 267 3.12 9.40 -7.05
C VAL A 267 4.47 8.85 -6.64
N GLY A 268 5.49 9.70 -6.62
CA GLY A 268 6.84 9.32 -6.19
C GLY A 268 6.90 8.91 -4.72
N SER A 269 8.07 8.46 -4.30
CA SER A 269 8.54 8.69 -2.93
C SER A 269 10.01 9.06 -3.08
N ASN A 270 10.55 9.82 -2.13
CA ASN A 270 11.99 10.05 -2.02
C ASN A 270 12.59 9.15 -0.94
N GLY A 271 13.82 8.72 -1.18
CA GLY A 271 14.63 7.96 -0.24
C GLY A 271 16.08 8.36 -0.36
N TRP A 272 16.69 8.71 0.79
CA TRP A 272 18.09 9.03 0.92
C TRP A 272 18.75 8.20 2.01
N VAL A 273 19.95 7.74 1.72
CA VAL A 273 20.83 7.13 2.71
C VAL A 273 22.27 7.57 2.48
N VAL A 274 22.93 7.97 3.55
CA VAL A 274 24.30 8.50 3.58
C VAL A 274 25.09 7.73 4.63
N ASP A 275 26.27 7.24 4.28
CA ASP A 275 27.13 6.50 5.21
C ASP A 275 27.83 7.44 6.20
N SER A 276 28.46 6.87 7.23
CA SER A 276 29.19 7.64 8.24
C SER A 276 30.36 8.46 7.71
N GLN A 277 31.02 8.03 6.61
CA GLN A 277 32.20 8.71 6.07
C GLN A 277 31.84 10.01 5.35
N HIS A 278 30.57 10.17 4.95
CA HIS A 278 30.06 11.33 4.22
C HIS A 278 29.07 12.17 5.04
N SER A 279 28.98 11.92 6.34
CA SER A 279 28.17 12.67 7.30
C SER A 279 29.10 13.44 8.23
N GLU A 280 28.87 14.74 8.40
CA GLU A 280 29.67 15.57 9.33
C GLU A 280 29.65 15.01 10.76
N SER A 281 28.53 14.39 11.15
CA SER A 281 28.37 13.77 12.47
C SER A 281 29.12 12.44 12.64
N GLY A 282 29.68 11.85 11.58
CA GLY A 282 30.28 10.52 11.59
C GLY A 282 29.27 9.37 11.75
N HIS A 283 27.96 9.64 11.63
CA HIS A 283 26.89 8.63 11.72
C HIS A 283 26.16 8.49 10.38
N ALA A 284 25.69 7.28 10.06
CA ALA A 284 24.83 7.09 8.91
C ALA A 284 23.50 7.84 9.08
N MET A 285 23.00 8.39 7.99
CA MET A 285 21.73 9.14 7.95
C MET A 285 20.79 8.48 6.95
N LEU A 286 19.52 8.36 7.34
CA LEU A 286 18.45 7.91 6.46
C LEU A 286 17.32 8.93 6.49
N ALA A 287 16.88 9.37 5.32
CA ALA A 287 15.70 10.19 5.15
C ALA A 287 14.73 9.50 4.19
N ASN A 288 13.47 9.38 4.59
CA ASN A 288 12.43 8.72 3.81
C ASN A 288 11.18 9.58 3.78
N ASP A 289 10.73 9.85 2.56
CA ASP A 289 9.65 10.78 2.26
C ASP A 289 8.68 10.07 1.31
N MET A 290 7.72 9.34 1.89
CA MET A 290 6.76 8.53 1.14
C MET A 290 5.61 9.40 0.63
N HIS A 291 5.41 9.48 -0.69
CA HIS A 291 4.25 10.20 -1.23
C HIS A 291 3.14 9.23 -1.56
N LEU A 292 2.04 9.38 -0.85
CA LEU A 292 0.76 8.77 -1.15
C LEU A 292 -0.24 9.89 -1.43
N GLU A 293 -1.40 9.54 -1.94
CA GLU A 293 -2.50 10.48 -2.12
C GLU A 293 -2.81 11.23 -0.81
N LEU A 294 -2.97 12.55 -0.91
CA LEU A 294 -3.31 13.38 0.24
C LEU A 294 -4.75 13.10 0.64
N MET A 295 -4.94 12.53 1.82
CA MET A 295 -6.25 12.21 2.37
C MET A 295 -6.28 12.48 3.88
N LEU A 296 -7.48 12.70 4.41
CA LEU A 296 -7.72 12.83 5.84
C LEU A 296 -8.76 11.77 6.27
N PRO A 297 -8.44 10.89 7.22
CA PRO A 297 -7.11 10.72 7.84
C PRO A 297 -6.07 10.13 6.87
N ASN A 298 -4.81 10.55 6.97
CA ASN A 298 -3.73 10.01 6.12
C ASN A 298 -3.42 8.54 6.49
N TYR A 299 -2.73 7.81 5.59
CA TYR A 299 -2.39 6.39 5.80
C TYR A 299 -1.57 6.13 7.06
N TRP A 300 -0.64 7.03 7.39
CA TRP A 300 0.37 6.76 8.39
C TRP A 300 -0.08 7.22 9.78
N TYR A 301 0.30 6.44 10.78
CA TYR A 301 0.03 6.74 12.17
C TYR A 301 1.35 6.70 12.93
N ARG A 302 1.79 7.86 13.44
CA ARG A 302 3.09 7.95 14.11
C ARG A 302 2.97 7.34 15.50
N ALA A 303 3.91 6.49 15.89
CA ALA A 303 3.94 5.94 17.25
C ALA A 303 5.37 5.64 17.71
N LYS A 304 5.55 5.62 19.03
CA LYS A 304 6.74 5.08 19.69
C LYS A 304 6.35 3.86 20.50
N ILE A 305 7.03 2.73 20.33
CA ILE A 305 6.65 1.46 20.95
C ILE A 305 7.87 0.85 21.65
N THR A 306 7.78 0.67 22.96
CA THR A 306 8.83 0.11 23.81
C THR A 306 8.37 -1.21 24.42
N TYR A 307 9.19 -2.25 24.29
CA TYR A 307 8.94 -3.56 24.89
C TYR A 307 10.25 -4.32 25.17
N CYS A 308 10.15 -5.38 25.97
CA CYS A 308 11.25 -6.31 26.20
C CYS A 308 11.14 -7.50 25.24
N THR A 309 12.21 -7.78 24.49
CA THR A 309 12.29 -8.91 23.56
C THR A 309 12.33 -10.24 24.30
N ASP A 310 12.11 -11.35 23.59
CA ASP A 310 12.25 -12.70 24.15
C ASP A 310 13.69 -12.98 24.63
N LYS A 311 14.68 -12.18 24.18
CA LYS A 311 16.08 -12.22 24.62
C LYS A 311 16.34 -11.43 25.91
N GLY A 312 15.32 -10.73 26.44
CA GLY A 312 15.46 -9.88 27.63
C GLY A 312 15.99 -8.48 27.35
N GLU A 313 16.01 -8.04 26.08
CA GLU A 313 16.51 -6.71 25.68
C GLU A 313 15.35 -5.71 25.63
N ASN A 314 15.52 -4.54 26.23
CA ASN A 314 14.54 -3.47 26.08
C ASN A 314 14.83 -2.71 24.78
N ILE A 315 13.88 -2.76 23.84
CA ILE A 315 13.98 -2.06 22.57
C ILE A 315 12.89 -1.01 22.44
N THR A 316 13.14 -0.01 21.60
CA THR A 316 12.18 1.05 21.30
C THR A 316 12.10 1.29 19.81
N LEU A 317 10.92 1.07 19.26
CA LEU A 317 10.57 1.41 17.89
C LEU A 317 10.07 2.85 17.85
N ALA A 318 10.53 3.62 16.89
CA ALA A 318 10.03 4.96 16.60
C ALA A 318 9.83 5.11 15.11
N GLY A 319 8.62 5.44 14.68
CA GLY A 319 8.32 5.55 13.25
C GLY A 319 6.84 5.68 12.92
N LEU A 320 6.51 5.25 11.72
CA LEU A 320 5.15 5.25 11.18
C LEU A 320 4.60 3.82 11.19
N THR A 321 3.44 3.64 11.79
CA THR A 321 2.62 2.44 11.69
C THR A 321 1.52 2.63 10.63
N LEU A 322 0.89 1.53 10.23
CA LEU A 322 -0.31 1.54 9.41
C LEU A 322 -1.49 1.07 10.27
N PRO A 323 -2.54 1.89 10.49
CA PRO A 323 -3.76 1.44 11.14
C PRO A 323 -4.31 0.19 10.46
N GLY A 324 -4.46 -0.89 11.25
CA GLY A 324 -4.81 -2.22 10.74
C GLY A 324 -3.65 -3.21 10.65
N LEU A 325 -2.40 -2.78 10.86
CA LEU A 325 -1.23 -3.65 10.95
C LEU A 325 -0.50 -3.49 12.30
N PRO A 326 -0.04 -4.58 12.92
CA PRO A 326 0.78 -4.54 14.13
C PRO A 326 2.24 -4.19 13.81
N ALA A 327 2.53 -3.18 12.97
CA ALA A 327 3.87 -2.96 12.45
C ALA A 327 4.32 -1.50 12.50
N THR A 328 5.62 -1.30 12.78
CA THR A 328 6.33 -0.07 12.39
C THR A 328 6.80 -0.26 10.95
N VAL A 329 6.10 0.34 9.99
CA VAL A 329 6.32 0.14 8.56
C VAL A 329 7.62 0.79 8.11
N VAL A 330 7.88 2.02 8.57
CA VAL A 330 9.16 2.72 8.42
C VAL A 330 9.55 3.34 9.75
N GLY A 331 10.85 3.39 10.06
CA GLY A 331 11.30 3.92 11.33
C GLY A 331 12.67 3.39 11.75
N SER A 332 12.88 3.32 13.05
CA SER A 332 14.10 2.80 13.65
C SER A 332 13.80 2.05 14.95
N ASN A 333 14.65 1.08 15.27
CA ASN A 333 14.68 0.39 16.56
C ASN A 333 15.85 0.83 17.47
N GLY A 334 16.62 1.85 17.04
CA GLY A 334 17.83 2.34 17.70
C GLY A 334 19.14 1.65 17.26
N SER A 335 19.08 0.45 16.67
CA SER A 335 20.23 -0.24 16.07
C SER A 335 20.29 -0.02 14.56
N ILE A 336 19.12 -0.06 13.90
CA ILE A 336 18.96 0.22 12.48
C ILE A 336 17.84 1.25 12.25
N ALA A 337 17.90 1.92 11.11
CA ALA A 337 16.80 2.69 10.52
C ALA A 337 16.46 2.09 9.15
N TRP A 338 15.17 2.08 8.81
CA TRP A 338 14.68 1.61 7.52
C TRP A 338 13.61 2.54 6.97
N GLY A 339 13.66 2.75 5.66
CA GLY A 339 12.68 3.51 4.89
C GLY A 339 12.28 2.76 3.64
N LEU A 340 11.09 3.08 3.12
CA LEU A 340 10.50 2.40 1.96
C LEU A 340 10.13 3.40 0.86
N THR A 341 10.34 3.04 -0.40
CA THR A 341 9.74 3.71 -1.57
C THR A 341 9.12 2.68 -2.50
N ASN A 342 8.12 3.06 -3.30
CA ASN A 342 7.54 2.13 -4.27
C ASN A 342 8.61 1.72 -5.30
N ALA A 343 8.75 0.41 -5.56
CA ALA A 343 9.75 -0.10 -6.51
C ALA A 343 9.32 0.05 -7.97
N TYR A 344 8.03 0.25 -8.24
CA TYR A 344 7.46 0.21 -9.60
C TYR A 344 7.76 -1.08 -10.35
N ALA A 345 8.05 -2.16 -9.62
CA ALA A 345 8.42 -3.42 -10.18
C ALA A 345 7.26 -4.02 -10.99
N SER A 346 7.56 -4.59 -12.15
CA SER A 346 6.58 -5.34 -12.94
C SER A 346 6.23 -6.65 -12.24
N THR A 347 5.06 -6.69 -11.61
CA THR A 347 4.55 -7.80 -10.77
C THR A 347 3.31 -8.48 -11.35
N PHE A 348 2.84 -8.02 -12.50
CA PHE A 348 1.63 -8.47 -13.16
C PHE A 348 1.94 -8.82 -14.62
N ASP A 349 1.32 -9.87 -15.13
CA ASP A 349 1.34 -10.20 -16.56
C ASP A 349 -0.04 -10.71 -17.02
N PHE A 350 -0.33 -10.52 -18.30
CA PHE A 350 -1.43 -11.21 -18.96
C PHE A 350 -0.89 -12.41 -19.73
N ILE A 351 -1.58 -13.54 -19.64
CA ILE A 351 -1.23 -14.77 -20.35
C ILE A 351 -2.34 -15.06 -21.35
N ARG A 352 -1.97 -15.26 -22.62
CA ARG A 352 -2.92 -15.63 -23.68
C ARG A 352 -3.37 -17.06 -23.46
N THR A 353 -4.66 -17.27 -23.25
CA THR A 353 -5.21 -18.63 -23.11
C THR A 353 -5.56 -19.19 -24.49
N LYS A 354 -5.19 -20.44 -24.77
CA LYS A 354 -5.60 -21.13 -26.01
C LYS A 354 -7.06 -21.58 -25.99
N GLU A 355 -7.55 -21.93 -24.80
CA GLU A 355 -8.90 -22.40 -24.58
C GLU A 355 -9.92 -21.25 -24.52
N PRO A 356 -11.19 -21.48 -24.92
CA PRO A 356 -12.26 -20.50 -24.74
C PRO A 356 -12.55 -20.27 -23.25
N ILE A 357 -13.07 -19.10 -22.90
CA ILE A 357 -13.35 -18.74 -21.50
C ILE A 357 -14.27 -19.74 -20.78
N THR A 358 -15.18 -20.39 -21.51
CA THR A 358 -16.11 -21.41 -21.00
C THR A 358 -15.46 -22.74 -20.65
N HIS A 359 -14.19 -22.95 -21.04
CA HIS A 359 -13.41 -24.14 -20.65
C HIS A 359 -13.04 -24.11 -19.17
N TRP A 360 -12.81 -22.92 -18.61
CA TRP A 360 -12.28 -22.77 -17.27
C TRP A 360 -13.36 -22.95 -16.20
N PRO A 361 -13.04 -23.58 -15.05
CA PRO A 361 -13.96 -23.67 -13.93
C PRO A 361 -14.35 -22.26 -13.45
N VAL A 362 -15.64 -22.09 -13.13
CA VAL A 362 -16.18 -20.84 -12.64
C VAL A 362 -16.20 -20.84 -11.12
N HIS A 363 -15.51 -19.87 -10.53
CA HIS A 363 -15.64 -19.54 -9.13
C HIS A 363 -16.78 -18.52 -8.95
N GLN A 364 -17.76 -18.85 -8.13
CA GLN A 364 -18.93 -18.00 -7.90
C GLN A 364 -18.75 -17.19 -6.60
N GLU A 365 -18.88 -15.88 -6.72
CA GLU A 365 -18.86 -14.94 -5.60
C GLU A 365 -20.23 -14.29 -5.43
N MET A 366 -20.67 -14.12 -4.18
CA MET A 366 -21.90 -13.41 -3.85
C MET A 366 -21.57 -12.10 -3.15
N ILE A 367 -21.89 -10.98 -3.82
CA ILE A 367 -21.64 -9.63 -3.31
C ILE A 367 -22.94 -9.11 -2.68
N LYS A 368 -22.89 -8.81 -1.38
CA LYS A 368 -24.00 -8.13 -0.68
C LYS A 368 -23.99 -6.65 -1.01
N VAL A 369 -25.13 -6.12 -1.45
CA VAL A 369 -25.28 -4.71 -1.80
C VAL A 369 -26.34 -4.09 -0.91
N ARG A 370 -25.98 -3.07 -0.13
CA ARG A 370 -26.91 -2.37 0.75
C ARG A 370 -27.98 -1.63 -0.05
N LYS A 371 -29.23 -1.74 0.41
CA LYS A 371 -30.36 -0.92 -0.06
C LYS A 371 -30.46 0.39 0.72
N LEU A 372 -30.92 1.44 0.05
CA LEU A 372 -31.16 2.75 0.67
C LEU A 372 -32.17 2.67 1.83
N LEU A 373 -33.27 1.94 1.64
CA LEU A 373 -34.36 1.78 2.61
C LEU A 373 -34.16 0.63 3.61
N GLY A 374 -32.93 0.09 3.70
CA GLY A 374 -32.61 -1.03 4.58
C GLY A 374 -32.69 -2.41 3.92
N GLY A 375 -31.96 -3.37 4.48
CA GLY A 375 -31.74 -4.68 3.88
C GLY A 375 -30.63 -4.72 2.83
N TYR A 376 -30.56 -5.84 2.11
CA TYR A 376 -29.51 -6.15 1.14
C TYR A 376 -30.09 -6.78 -0.12
N ASP A 377 -29.53 -6.44 -1.27
CA ASP A 377 -29.55 -7.27 -2.48
C ASP A 377 -28.29 -8.14 -2.52
N THR A 378 -28.32 -9.14 -3.40
CA THR A 378 -27.15 -9.95 -3.70
C THR A 378 -26.90 -9.95 -5.20
N VAL A 379 -25.65 -9.68 -5.59
CA VAL A 379 -25.18 -9.75 -6.96
C VAL A 379 -24.25 -10.94 -7.07
N GLU A 380 -24.56 -11.86 -7.97
CA GLU A 380 -23.69 -12.98 -8.33
C GLU A 380 -22.59 -12.51 -9.28
N LEU A 381 -21.35 -12.89 -8.99
CA LEU A 381 -20.19 -12.67 -9.85
C LEU A 381 -19.56 -14.02 -10.20
N ASN A 382 -19.58 -14.34 -11.48
CA ASN A 382 -18.98 -15.55 -12.03
C ASN A 382 -17.57 -15.23 -12.54
N ILE A 383 -16.56 -15.90 -11.98
CA ILE A 383 -15.15 -15.65 -12.27
C ILE A 383 -14.55 -16.93 -12.86
N PRO A 384 -14.36 -17.02 -14.19
CA PRO A 384 -13.62 -18.12 -14.80
C PRO A 384 -12.16 -18.10 -14.33
N VAL A 385 -11.64 -19.22 -13.84
CA VAL A 385 -10.29 -19.31 -13.25
C VAL A 385 -9.45 -20.34 -13.97
N SER A 386 -8.35 -19.89 -14.56
CA SER A 386 -7.28 -20.74 -15.09
C SER A 386 -6.22 -21.05 -14.01
N PRO A 387 -5.27 -21.96 -14.25
CA PRO A 387 -4.13 -22.18 -13.35
C PRO A 387 -3.30 -20.92 -13.05
N TRP A 388 -3.34 -19.91 -13.92
CA TRP A 388 -2.59 -18.68 -13.75
C TRP A 388 -3.37 -17.60 -12.97
N GLY A 389 -4.70 -17.60 -13.09
CA GLY A 389 -5.57 -16.64 -12.42
C GLY A 389 -6.90 -16.42 -13.15
N PRO A 390 -7.65 -15.36 -12.77
CA PRO A 390 -8.92 -15.00 -13.40
C PRO A 390 -8.75 -14.74 -14.89
N VAL A 391 -9.66 -15.27 -15.70
CA VAL A 391 -9.66 -15.10 -17.16
C VAL A 391 -10.66 -14.03 -17.54
N VAL A 392 -10.22 -13.07 -18.36
CA VAL A 392 -11.05 -11.99 -18.90
C VAL A 392 -11.11 -12.07 -20.42
N SER A 393 -12.29 -11.81 -20.99
CA SER A 393 -12.45 -11.66 -22.44
C SER A 393 -12.18 -10.21 -22.83
N THR A 394 -11.27 -10.02 -23.79
CA THR A 394 -10.87 -8.70 -24.27
C THR A 394 -10.95 -8.65 -25.80
N GLN A 395 -10.73 -7.47 -26.39
CA GLN A 395 -10.62 -7.34 -27.86
C GLN A 395 -9.44 -8.14 -28.44
N GLU A 396 -8.48 -8.50 -27.59
CA GLU A 396 -7.27 -9.23 -27.94
C GLU A 396 -7.39 -10.75 -27.73
N GLY A 397 -8.61 -11.22 -27.42
CA GLY A 397 -8.91 -12.59 -27.03
C GLY A 397 -9.04 -12.76 -25.51
N ASN A 398 -9.09 -14.02 -25.08
CA ASN A 398 -9.17 -14.39 -23.68
C ASN A 398 -7.77 -14.33 -23.05
N LEU A 399 -7.65 -13.63 -21.92
CA LEU A 399 -6.40 -13.43 -21.22
C LEU A 399 -6.56 -13.83 -19.75
N ALA A 400 -5.68 -14.71 -19.25
CA ALA A 400 -5.53 -14.96 -17.83
C ALA A 400 -4.71 -13.84 -17.19
N MET A 401 -5.17 -13.32 -16.06
CA MET A 401 -4.47 -12.30 -15.28
C MET A 401 -3.62 -12.97 -14.21
N ARG A 402 -2.30 -12.76 -14.29
CA ARG A 402 -1.34 -13.36 -13.38
C ARG A 402 -0.67 -12.28 -12.55
N TRP A 403 -0.86 -12.33 -11.23
CA TRP A 403 -0.35 -11.29 -10.32
C TRP A 403 0.38 -11.90 -9.13
N VAL A 404 1.56 -11.35 -8.79
CA VAL A 404 2.34 -11.81 -7.62
C VAL A 404 1.52 -11.81 -6.34
N LEU A 405 0.59 -10.86 -6.14
CA LEU A 405 -0.27 -10.83 -4.95
C LEU A 405 -1.23 -12.02 -4.84
N GLN A 406 -1.40 -12.83 -5.88
CA GLN A 406 -2.18 -14.06 -5.80
C GLN A 406 -1.37 -15.26 -5.34
N LEU A 407 -0.04 -15.15 -5.26
CA LEU A 407 0.84 -16.24 -4.88
C LEU A 407 0.80 -16.53 -3.37
N PRO A 408 1.11 -17.77 -2.97
CA PRO A 408 1.48 -18.05 -1.58
C PRO A 408 2.64 -17.16 -1.14
N GLN A 409 2.64 -16.74 0.12
CA GLN A 409 3.69 -15.89 0.74
C GLN A 409 3.84 -14.48 0.15
N ALA A 410 3.01 -14.07 -0.83
CA ALA A 410 3.00 -12.70 -1.32
C ALA A 410 2.77 -11.67 -0.21
N ILE A 411 2.04 -12.08 0.82
CA ILE A 411 1.82 -11.34 2.07
C ILE A 411 2.27 -12.20 3.25
N SER A 412 3.10 -11.63 4.12
CA SER A 412 3.52 -12.18 5.42
C SER A 412 3.89 -11.05 6.39
N LEU A 413 4.11 -11.36 7.68
CA LEU A 413 4.59 -10.39 8.66
C LEU A 413 6.07 -10.58 9.01
N ASN A 414 6.84 -11.30 8.19
CA ASN A 414 8.27 -11.53 8.45
C ASN A 414 9.08 -10.22 8.53
N PHE A 415 8.61 -9.14 7.90
CA PHE A 415 9.21 -7.82 7.99
C PHE A 415 9.18 -7.21 9.40
N LEU A 416 8.32 -7.72 10.30
CA LEU A 416 8.36 -7.37 11.72
C LEU A 416 9.69 -7.73 12.39
N SER A 417 10.45 -8.66 11.80
CA SER A 417 11.79 -8.99 12.28
C SER A 417 12.75 -7.79 12.22
N LEU A 418 12.45 -6.76 11.43
CA LEU A 418 13.21 -5.49 11.44
C LEU A 418 13.18 -4.80 12.81
N ASN A 419 12.12 -5.02 13.60
CA ASN A 419 11.99 -4.45 14.94
C ASN A 419 13.16 -4.83 15.85
N GLU A 420 13.77 -6.00 15.64
CA GLU A 420 14.82 -6.58 16.49
C GLU A 420 16.14 -6.84 15.73
N ALA A 421 16.24 -6.35 14.49
CA ALA A 421 17.46 -6.46 13.69
C ALA A 421 18.56 -5.51 14.20
N ASN A 422 19.80 -5.98 14.22
CA ASN A 422 20.91 -5.25 14.85
C ASN A 422 21.83 -4.52 13.88
N ASN A 423 21.81 -4.88 12.60
CA ASN A 423 22.69 -4.35 11.58
C ASN A 423 22.05 -4.45 10.19
N VAL A 424 22.62 -3.73 9.22
CA VAL A 424 22.15 -3.72 7.84
C VAL A 424 22.13 -5.13 7.21
N ARG A 425 23.09 -6.01 7.55
CA ARG A 425 23.16 -7.36 6.97
C ARG A 425 21.97 -8.23 7.36
N GLU A 426 21.57 -8.20 8.62
CA GLU A 426 20.34 -8.87 9.09
C GLU A 426 19.11 -8.30 8.39
N ALA A 427 19.02 -6.96 8.30
CA ALA A 427 17.90 -6.29 7.65
C ALA A 427 17.75 -6.64 6.17
N ILE A 428 18.86 -6.80 5.42
CA ILE A 428 18.83 -7.28 4.03
C ILE A 428 18.20 -8.67 3.93
N ASN A 429 18.55 -9.59 4.83
CA ASN A 429 17.99 -10.94 4.81
C ASN A 429 16.49 -10.93 5.10
N ILE A 430 16.04 -10.07 6.02
CA ILE A 430 14.63 -9.86 6.34
C ILE A 430 13.89 -9.30 5.11
N ALA A 431 14.43 -8.27 4.45
CA ALA A 431 13.86 -7.67 3.26
C ALA A 431 13.57 -8.71 2.16
N LYS A 432 14.55 -9.59 1.89
CA LYS A 432 14.47 -10.65 0.87
C LYS A 432 13.44 -11.73 1.19
N ALA A 433 13.13 -11.94 2.47
CA ALA A 433 12.21 -12.95 2.95
C ALA A 433 10.83 -12.38 3.34
N SER A 434 10.58 -11.10 3.08
CA SER A 434 9.34 -10.44 3.47
C SER A 434 8.26 -10.56 2.38
N GLY A 435 7.08 -11.04 2.78
CA GLY A 435 5.88 -11.01 1.96
C GLY A 435 5.21 -9.66 2.08
N MET A 436 5.53 -8.75 1.17
CA MET A 436 5.04 -7.39 1.14
C MET A 436 5.02 -6.89 -0.31
N PRO A 437 4.40 -5.72 -0.62
CA PRO A 437 4.47 -5.21 -1.98
C PRO A 437 5.92 -4.95 -2.37
N ALA A 438 6.23 -5.10 -3.66
CA ALA A 438 7.57 -4.81 -4.16
C ALA A 438 7.93 -3.34 -3.88
N VAL A 439 8.90 -3.12 -3.00
CA VAL A 439 9.36 -1.80 -2.56
C VAL A 439 10.88 -1.75 -2.56
N ASN A 440 11.42 -0.56 -2.78
CA ASN A 440 12.78 -0.28 -2.41
C ASN A 440 12.84 -0.13 -0.89
N MET A 441 13.88 -0.68 -0.28
CA MET A 441 14.18 -0.55 1.14
C MET A 441 15.57 0.07 1.28
N MET A 442 15.61 1.26 1.90
CA MET A 442 16.84 1.88 2.34
C MET A 442 17.08 1.50 3.80
N LEU A 443 18.33 1.22 4.13
CA LEU A 443 18.77 0.73 5.43
C LEU A 443 20.00 1.50 5.88
N ALA A 444 20.05 1.89 7.15
CA ALA A 444 21.23 2.43 7.82
C ALA A 444 21.36 1.79 9.20
N ASP A 445 22.58 1.51 9.67
CA ASP A 445 22.82 1.05 11.04
C ASP A 445 23.70 2.00 11.84
N LYS A 446 23.68 1.83 13.16
CA LYS A 446 24.44 2.65 14.12
C LYS A 446 25.96 2.56 13.95
N GLU A 447 26.47 1.56 13.24
CA GLU A 447 27.90 1.42 12.94
C GLU A 447 28.31 2.22 11.69
N GLY A 448 27.33 2.85 11.02
CA GLY A 448 27.57 3.70 9.86
C GLY A 448 27.42 2.96 8.52
N HIS A 449 26.98 1.71 8.52
CA HIS A 449 26.74 0.97 7.28
C HIS A 449 25.38 1.34 6.68
N ILE A 450 25.31 1.28 5.35
CA ILE A 450 24.11 1.60 4.59
C ILE A 450 23.83 0.54 3.54
N CYS A 451 22.58 0.40 3.12
CA CYS A 451 22.20 -0.44 1.99
C CYS A 451 20.91 0.07 1.34
N TRP A 452 20.84 -0.11 0.03
CA TRP A 452 19.58 -0.20 -0.69
C TRP A 452 19.39 -1.62 -1.22
N THR A 453 18.19 -2.15 -1.03
CA THR A 453 17.76 -3.42 -1.59
C THR A 453 16.29 -3.34 -1.99
N LEU A 454 15.82 -4.29 -2.80
CA LEU A 454 14.40 -4.54 -2.96
C LEU A 454 13.89 -5.42 -1.80
N ALA A 455 12.63 -5.26 -1.46
CA ALA A 455 11.85 -6.14 -0.60
C ALA A 455 10.53 -6.50 -1.29
N GLY A 456 9.90 -7.59 -0.86
CA GLY A 456 8.67 -8.11 -1.48
C GLY A 456 8.90 -9.07 -2.65
N GLY A 457 7.81 -9.67 -3.12
CA GLY A 457 7.85 -10.69 -4.16
C GLY A 457 8.01 -10.11 -5.58
N LEU A 458 8.86 -10.74 -6.39
CA LEU A 458 8.96 -10.49 -7.83
C LEU A 458 8.62 -11.77 -8.63
N PRO A 459 8.04 -11.63 -9.83
CA PRO A 459 7.76 -12.78 -10.68
C PRO A 459 9.07 -13.41 -11.18
N GLN A 460 9.10 -14.75 -11.24
CA GLN A 460 10.24 -15.50 -11.76
C GLN A 460 10.10 -15.71 -13.27
N ARG A 461 10.40 -14.66 -14.06
CA ARG A 461 10.38 -14.73 -15.53
C ARG A 461 11.57 -15.54 -16.07
N LEU A 462 11.37 -16.20 -17.22
CA LEU A 462 12.42 -16.98 -17.90
C LEU A 462 13.49 -16.08 -18.52
N ASP A 463 13.09 -14.95 -19.10
CA ASP A 463 14.00 -13.89 -19.55
C ASP A 463 13.88 -12.67 -18.60
N PRO A 464 14.95 -12.33 -17.84
CA PRO A 464 14.95 -11.15 -16.98
C PRO A 464 15.02 -9.82 -17.74
N TYR A 465 15.26 -9.83 -19.05
CA TYR A 465 15.36 -8.67 -19.93
C TYR A 465 14.20 -8.55 -20.94
N GLU A 466 13.21 -9.44 -20.90
CA GLU A 466 11.94 -9.27 -21.64
C GLU A 466 11.15 -8.11 -21.03
N ASN A 467 11.59 -6.90 -21.34
CA ASN A 467 10.73 -5.75 -21.29
C ASN A 467 9.65 -5.98 -22.37
N TYR A 468 8.40 -6.15 -21.94
CA TYR A 468 7.19 -6.01 -22.78
C TYR A 468 6.64 -7.21 -23.55
N THR A 469 6.81 -8.45 -23.10
CA THR A 469 6.03 -9.58 -23.66
C THR A 469 4.58 -9.53 -23.15
N TYR A 470 3.75 -8.73 -23.82
CA TYR A 470 2.30 -8.72 -23.64
C TYR A 470 1.57 -9.24 -24.89
N PRO A 471 0.62 -10.17 -24.74
CA PRO A 471 0.52 -11.09 -23.60
C PRO A 471 1.65 -12.13 -23.64
N LEU A 472 1.95 -12.75 -22.50
CA LEU A 472 2.79 -13.94 -22.43
C LEU A 472 2.07 -15.13 -23.05
N ASP A 473 2.83 -16.04 -23.67
CA ASP A 473 2.34 -17.37 -23.98
C ASP A 473 2.29 -18.24 -22.72
N GLU A 474 1.39 -19.22 -22.69
CA GLU A 474 1.21 -20.14 -21.55
C GLU A 474 2.51 -20.84 -21.12
N ASN A 475 3.40 -21.14 -22.07
CA ASN A 475 4.70 -21.78 -21.82
C ASN A 475 5.74 -20.82 -21.20
N SER A 476 5.53 -19.52 -21.32
CA SER A 476 6.38 -18.47 -20.75
C SER A 476 5.83 -17.93 -19.42
N ALA A 477 4.69 -18.44 -18.96
CA ALA A 477 4.08 -18.07 -17.70
C ALA A 477 4.96 -18.47 -16.51
N TRP A 478 5.13 -17.56 -15.56
CA TRP A 478 5.91 -17.82 -14.36
C TRP A 478 5.13 -18.60 -13.30
N GLY A 479 5.84 -19.44 -12.55
CA GLY A 479 5.28 -20.44 -11.64
C GLY A 479 4.66 -19.88 -10.35
N ALA A 480 4.39 -20.76 -9.37
CA ALA A 480 3.80 -20.37 -8.09
C ALA A 480 4.81 -19.82 -7.08
N SER A 481 6.10 -19.94 -7.35
CA SER A 481 7.18 -19.34 -6.55
C SER A 481 7.48 -17.93 -7.03
N HIS A 482 7.50 -16.96 -6.12
CA HIS A 482 8.21 -15.71 -6.38
C HIS A 482 9.72 -15.98 -6.33
N SER A 483 10.51 -15.26 -7.14
CA SER A 483 11.96 -15.39 -7.05
C SER A 483 12.43 -14.78 -5.73
N PRO A 484 13.17 -15.51 -4.87
CA PRO A 484 13.97 -14.83 -3.86
C PRO A 484 14.87 -13.87 -4.61
N LEU A 485 15.04 -12.65 -4.11
CA LEU A 485 15.95 -11.64 -4.65
C LEU A 485 17.41 -12.13 -4.56
N LYS A 486 17.78 -13.12 -5.40
CA LYS A 486 19.09 -13.77 -5.42
C LYS A 486 20.15 -12.87 -6.04
N ASN A 487 19.73 -11.92 -6.88
CA ASN A 487 20.61 -11.08 -7.69
C ASN A 487 20.35 -9.57 -7.54
N THR A 488 19.66 -9.11 -6.49
CA THR A 488 19.57 -7.66 -6.25
C THR A 488 20.98 -7.14 -6.03
N ARG A 489 21.45 -6.29 -6.94
CA ARG A 489 22.70 -5.57 -6.78
C ARG A 489 22.60 -4.81 -5.46
N ILE A 490 23.37 -5.23 -4.47
CA ILE A 490 23.60 -4.45 -3.27
C ILE A 490 24.39 -3.24 -3.75
N LEU A 491 23.69 -2.13 -3.94
CA LEU A 491 24.33 -0.88 -4.31
C LEU A 491 24.78 -0.22 -3.01
N LEU A 492 26.03 -0.51 -2.63
CA LEU A 492 26.78 0.29 -1.66
C LEU A 492 27.24 1.56 -2.40
N ILE A 493 26.33 2.51 -2.58
CA ILE A 493 26.64 3.81 -3.17
C ILE A 493 26.69 4.85 -2.04
N ARG A 494 27.68 5.74 -2.11
CA ARG A 494 28.02 6.80 -1.15
C ARG A 494 26.88 7.79 -0.87
N LEU A 495 25.95 7.95 -1.81
CA LEU A 495 24.68 8.68 -1.71
C LEU A 495 23.69 8.02 -2.66
N MET A 496 22.47 7.72 -2.21
CA MET A 496 21.41 7.26 -3.10
C MET A 496 20.23 8.22 -3.04
N VAL A 497 19.84 8.76 -4.20
CA VAL A 497 18.60 9.52 -4.39
C VAL A 497 17.69 8.65 -5.23
N PHE A 498 16.52 8.28 -4.69
CA PHE A 498 15.53 7.55 -5.45
C PHE A 498 14.27 8.40 -5.56
N SER A 499 13.96 8.92 -6.76
CA SER A 499 12.63 9.39 -7.11
C SER A 499 11.93 8.30 -7.90
N GLY A 500 10.75 7.88 -7.46
CA GLY A 500 9.98 6.80 -8.08
C GLY A 500 9.50 7.02 -9.53
N GLN A 501 9.93 8.07 -10.22
CA GLN A 501 9.47 8.43 -11.57
C GLN A 501 10.65 8.86 -12.47
N PRO A 502 10.50 8.78 -13.81
CA PRO A 502 11.31 9.57 -14.72
C PRO A 502 11.20 11.04 -14.31
N ILE A 503 12.33 11.75 -14.26
CA ILE A 503 12.42 13.11 -13.75
C ILE A 503 11.65 14.04 -14.72
N THR A 504 10.38 14.35 -14.48
CA THR A 504 9.72 15.43 -15.24
C THR A 504 10.24 16.81 -14.79
N ASP A 505 10.05 17.86 -15.59
CA ASP A 505 10.53 19.24 -15.34
C ASP A 505 10.34 19.74 -13.89
N SER A 506 9.23 19.37 -13.25
CA SER A 506 8.92 19.75 -11.86
C SER A 506 9.68 18.94 -10.82
N VAL A 507 10.03 17.67 -11.09
CA VAL A 507 10.89 16.82 -10.24
C VAL A 507 12.36 17.18 -10.40
N SER A 508 12.78 17.63 -11.59
CA SER A 508 14.12 18.19 -11.85
C SER A 508 14.40 19.38 -10.93
N ILE A 509 13.50 20.36 -10.88
CA ILE A 509 13.65 21.56 -10.05
C ILE A 509 13.72 21.20 -8.56
N ILE A 510 12.89 20.25 -8.09
CA ILE A 510 12.89 19.80 -6.70
C ILE A 510 14.18 19.02 -6.37
N ASN A 511 14.63 18.10 -7.24
CA ASN A 511 15.89 17.39 -7.04
C ASN A 511 17.10 18.33 -7.11
N THR A 512 17.10 19.36 -7.95
CA THR A 512 18.16 20.37 -8.00
C THR A 512 18.14 21.28 -6.77
N PHE A 513 16.97 21.70 -6.28
CA PHE A 513 16.85 22.47 -5.04
C PHE A 513 17.27 21.63 -3.82
N ILE A 514 16.90 20.36 -3.78
CA ILE A 514 17.24 19.45 -2.69
C ILE A 514 18.71 19.03 -2.77
N LEU A 515 19.29 18.79 -3.96
CA LEU A 515 20.73 18.58 -4.12
C LEU A 515 21.52 19.83 -3.73
N ALA A 516 21.05 21.03 -4.04
CA ALA A 516 21.65 22.27 -3.57
C ALA A 516 21.54 22.41 -2.04
N MET A 517 20.39 22.04 -1.45
CA MET A 517 20.18 22.08 0.00
C MET A 517 21.00 21.01 0.73
N VAL A 518 21.12 19.80 0.16
CA VAL A 518 21.98 18.71 0.65
C VAL A 518 23.45 19.07 0.49
N ALA A 519 23.87 19.69 -0.62
CA ALA A 519 25.21 20.22 -0.77
C ALA A 519 25.51 21.33 0.26
N GLN A 520 24.53 22.15 0.60
CA GLN A 520 24.64 23.21 1.60
C GLN A 520 24.66 22.66 3.04
N ILE A 521 23.88 21.60 3.32
CA ILE A 521 23.86 20.88 4.62
C ILE A 521 25.13 20.03 4.81
N LEU A 522 25.69 19.47 3.74
CA LEU A 522 26.89 18.61 3.76
C LEU A 522 28.19 19.38 3.43
N GLY A 523 28.13 20.69 3.22
CA GLY A 523 29.31 21.54 3.00
C GLY A 523 30.04 21.33 1.66
N PHE A 524 29.37 20.81 0.63
CA PHE A 524 29.97 20.65 -0.70
C PHE A 524 30.02 21.99 -1.45
N ALA A 525 31.21 22.36 -1.95
CA ALA A 525 31.37 23.48 -2.89
C ALA A 525 30.79 23.10 -4.27
N PRO A 526 30.27 24.05 -5.07
CA PRO A 526 29.70 23.74 -6.38
C PRO A 526 30.75 23.11 -7.31
N GLY A 527 30.46 21.93 -7.87
CA GLY A 527 31.28 21.28 -8.91
C GLY A 527 32.06 20.02 -8.49
N LYS A 528 31.68 19.34 -7.40
CA LYS A 528 32.22 18.02 -7.02
C LYS A 528 31.14 16.96 -6.90
#